data_AF-A0AA96ZRS0-F1
#
_entry.id   AF-A0AA96ZRS0-F1
#
_cell.length_a   1.000
_cell.length_b   1.000
_cell.length_c   1.000
_cell.angle_alpha   90.00
_cell.angle_beta   90.00
_cell.angle_gamma   90.00
#
_symmetry.space_group_name_H-M   'P 1'
#
loop_
_entity.id
_entity.type
_entity.pdbx_description
1 polymer ?
#
loop_
_entity_poly.entity_id
_entity_poly.type
_entity_poly.pdbx_seq_one_letter_code
_entity_poly.pdbx_strand_id
1 'polypeptide(L)'
;MAEDFNQQVIERFRANGGKVDGFPDLLLLTVAGRRTGRPRTTPLAYREDAGRYLVFGSNGGAPQHPLWYRNLLAAGGGTAELPDGAGGTVAHSVRPVELDPDERARQYAEQARRVPAFAEYADRADRAIPVIALHPLDLSGDPALPAAIVAGLRLHHEDLRRQLADLRARLDGAAVPPGADFRTAGPVAGLGPVAGPDLAAQLRARCLSFCHGLDMHHIREEGAFTAFQRQYPQLGPAIARLRADHRTVADALARFEAHLATPAAADPAALRTELDRLTEGLEAHFAYEEERLLAVSAPHPER
;
A
#
# COMPACT_ATOMS: atom_id res chain seq x y z
N MET A 1 8.40 -8.69 21.50
CA MET A 1 7.21 -9.32 22.12
C MET A 1 5.95 -9.06 21.31
N ALA A 2 5.53 -7.82 21.03
CA ALA A 2 4.31 -7.56 20.23
C ALA A 2 4.41 -7.98 18.76
N GLU A 3 5.58 -7.85 18.12
CA GLU A 3 5.77 -8.25 16.70
C GLU A 3 5.66 -9.77 16.52
N ASP A 4 6.13 -10.55 17.51
CA ASP A 4 5.99 -12.01 17.55
C ASP A 4 4.53 -12.44 17.78
N PHE A 5 3.80 -11.74 18.67
CA PHE A 5 2.37 -11.98 18.88
C PHE A 5 1.51 -11.65 17.63
N ASN A 6 1.74 -10.49 17.01
CA ASN A 6 1.00 -10.08 15.81
C ASN A 6 1.22 -11.06 14.66
N GLN A 7 2.45 -11.54 14.48
CA GLN A 7 2.78 -12.52 13.47
C GLN A 7 2.01 -13.83 13.67
N GLN A 8 1.96 -14.35 14.91
CA GLN A 8 1.18 -15.53 15.25
C GLN A 8 -0.32 -15.35 14.99
N VAL A 9 -0.87 -14.17 15.30
CA VAL A 9 -2.29 -13.86 15.02
C VAL A 9 -2.55 -13.81 13.51
N ILE A 10 -1.66 -13.18 12.74
CA ILE A 10 -1.76 -13.12 11.26
C ILE A 10 -1.75 -14.52 10.65
N GLU A 11 -0.84 -15.38 11.09
CA GLU A 11 -0.72 -16.75 10.59
C GLU A 11 -1.98 -17.56 10.91
N ARG A 12 -2.48 -17.49 12.15
CA ARG A 12 -3.73 -18.16 12.54
C ARG A 12 -4.94 -17.63 11.78
N PHE A 13 -5.03 -16.32 11.60
CA PHE A 13 -6.12 -15.69 10.84
C PHE A 13 -6.18 -16.26 9.41
N ARG A 14 -5.04 -16.30 8.72
CA ARG A 14 -4.94 -16.83 7.36
C ARG A 14 -5.18 -18.33 7.27
N ALA A 15 -4.66 -19.09 8.23
CA ALA A 15 -4.83 -20.55 8.28
C ALA A 15 -6.28 -20.98 8.55
N ASN A 16 -7.06 -20.15 9.25
CA ASN A 16 -8.40 -20.50 9.75
C ASN A 16 -9.53 -19.68 9.10
N GLY A 17 -9.34 -19.19 7.88
CA GLY A 17 -10.41 -18.48 7.14
C GLY A 17 -10.90 -17.22 7.84
N GLY A 18 -9.96 -16.47 8.44
CA GLY A 18 -10.22 -15.20 9.09
C GLY A 18 -10.67 -15.29 10.56
N LYS A 19 -10.56 -16.47 11.19
CA LYS A 19 -10.98 -16.68 12.59
C LYS A 19 -9.80 -16.91 13.51
N VAL A 20 -9.80 -16.22 14.66
CA VAL A 20 -8.80 -16.42 15.72
C VAL A 20 -9.53 -16.42 17.07
N ASP A 21 -9.29 -17.44 17.89
CA ASP A 21 -9.91 -17.55 19.21
C ASP A 21 -9.60 -16.32 20.08
N GLY A 22 -10.64 -15.76 20.71
CA GLY A 22 -10.55 -14.52 21.50
C GLY A 22 -10.62 -13.24 20.67
N PHE A 23 -10.68 -13.32 19.33
CA PHE A 23 -10.78 -12.18 18.42
C PHE A 23 -11.95 -12.39 17.44
N PRO A 24 -13.20 -12.15 17.87
CA PRO A 24 -14.40 -12.49 17.08
C PRO A 24 -14.49 -11.69 15.77
N ASP A 25 -14.15 -10.40 15.80
CA ASP A 25 -14.17 -9.52 14.63
C ASP A 25 -12.77 -8.97 14.37
N LEU A 26 -11.99 -9.71 13.57
CA LEU A 26 -10.62 -9.35 13.21
C LEU A 26 -10.49 -9.08 11.70
N LEU A 27 -9.76 -8.03 11.35
CA LEU A 27 -9.23 -7.84 10.00
C LEU A 27 -7.72 -7.67 10.06
N LEU A 28 -7.03 -7.96 8.96
CA LEU A 28 -5.62 -7.60 8.82
C LEU A 28 -5.52 -6.34 7.96
N LEU A 29 -5.03 -5.26 8.54
CA LEU A 29 -4.78 -4.02 7.83
C LEU A 29 -3.32 -3.96 7.41
N THR A 30 -3.06 -3.92 6.10
CA THR A 30 -1.72 -3.72 5.53
C THR A 30 -1.58 -2.30 5.00
N VAL A 31 -0.57 -1.58 5.51
CA VAL A 31 -0.28 -0.18 5.14
C VAL A 31 1.23 0.01 5.03
N ALA A 32 1.72 0.85 4.12
CA ALA A 32 3.12 1.26 4.14
C ALA A 32 3.50 2.00 5.41
N GLY A 33 4.68 1.69 5.94
CA GLY A 33 5.31 2.52 6.95
C GLY A 33 5.60 3.92 6.42
N ARG A 34 5.05 4.98 7.02
CA ARG A 34 5.23 6.37 6.53
C ARG A 34 6.68 6.86 6.44
N ARG A 35 7.61 6.19 7.13
CA ARG A 35 9.06 6.48 7.09
C ARG A 35 9.83 5.55 6.18
N THR A 36 9.35 4.32 6.04
CA THR A 36 10.11 3.20 5.48
C THR A 36 9.49 2.62 4.23
N GLY A 37 8.28 3.03 3.81
CA GLY A 37 7.48 2.45 2.72
C GLY A 37 7.03 1.01 2.89
N ARG A 38 7.81 0.20 3.60
CA ARG A 38 7.59 -1.23 3.76
C ARG A 38 6.17 -1.53 4.25
N PRO A 39 5.49 -2.53 3.65
CA PRO A 39 4.19 -2.97 4.12
C PRO A 39 4.27 -3.43 5.57
N ARG A 40 3.32 -2.97 6.37
CA ARG A 40 3.13 -3.40 7.75
C ARG A 40 1.70 -3.88 7.92
N THR A 41 1.56 -5.17 8.20
CA THR A 41 0.28 -5.79 8.50
C THR A 41 0.04 -5.74 9.99
N THR A 42 -1.12 -5.20 10.39
CA THR A 42 -1.55 -5.16 11.79
C THR A 42 -2.91 -5.82 11.93
N PRO A 43 -3.06 -6.83 12.81
CA PRO A 43 -4.37 -7.38 13.16
C PRO A 43 -5.15 -6.33 13.97
N LEU A 44 -6.37 -6.00 13.54
CA LEU A 44 -7.21 -4.99 14.16
C LEU A 44 -8.60 -5.54 14.43
N ALA A 45 -9.13 -5.22 15.61
CA ALA A 45 -10.56 -5.31 15.86
C ALA A 45 -11.27 -4.33 14.93
N TYR A 46 -12.34 -4.78 14.30
CA TYR A 46 -13.17 -3.93 13.44
C TYR A 46 -14.65 -4.08 13.76
N ARG A 47 -15.45 -3.17 13.23
CA ARG A 47 -16.90 -3.29 13.19
C ARG A 47 -17.41 -2.86 11.83
N GLU A 48 -18.30 -3.63 11.24
CA GLU A 48 -19.02 -3.22 10.03
C GLU A 48 -20.09 -2.17 10.35
N ASP A 49 -20.17 -1.14 9.52
CA ASP A 49 -21.11 -0.03 9.64
C ASP A 49 -21.52 0.40 8.22
N ALA A 50 -22.75 0.11 7.80
CA ALA A 50 -23.30 0.57 6.51
C ALA A 50 -22.36 0.41 5.29
N GLY A 51 -21.69 -0.74 5.15
CA GLY A 51 -20.80 -1.05 4.02
C GLY A 51 -19.38 -0.48 4.12
N ARG A 52 -19.01 0.14 5.24
CA ARG A 52 -17.64 0.49 5.61
C ARG A 52 -17.18 -0.28 6.85
N TYR A 53 -15.88 -0.38 7.05
CA TYR A 53 -15.30 -1.05 8.22
C TYR A 53 -14.68 -0.03 9.16
N LEU A 54 -15.18 0.04 10.39
CA LEU A 54 -14.67 0.91 11.44
C LEU A 54 -13.53 0.22 12.17
N VAL A 55 -12.36 0.84 12.19
CA VAL A 55 -11.20 0.42 12.99
C VAL A 55 -10.85 1.47 14.02
N PHE A 56 -10.31 1.03 15.15
CA PHE A 56 -10.19 1.84 16.35
C PHE A 56 -8.72 2.00 16.75
N GLY A 57 -8.21 3.23 16.75
CA GLY A 57 -6.84 3.57 17.15
C GLY A 57 -6.59 3.53 18.66
N SER A 58 -7.08 2.49 19.34
CA SER A 58 -7.07 2.38 20.80
C SER A 58 -5.65 2.22 21.35
N ASN A 59 -4.84 1.39 20.70
CA ASN A 59 -3.49 1.03 21.18
C ASN A 59 -3.50 0.59 22.66
N GLY A 60 -4.54 -0.13 23.07
CA GLY A 60 -4.72 -0.55 24.46
C GLY A 60 -4.90 0.60 25.47
N GLY A 61 -5.26 1.80 25.02
CA GLY A 61 -5.34 3.00 25.87
C GLY A 61 -4.00 3.74 26.03
N ALA A 62 -2.94 3.31 25.33
CA ALA A 62 -1.64 3.96 25.43
C ALA A 62 -1.69 5.45 25.00
N PRO A 63 -0.86 6.31 25.61
CA PRO A 63 -0.88 7.75 25.35
C PRO A 63 -0.51 8.10 23.90
N GLN A 64 0.24 7.25 23.20
CA GLN A 64 0.54 7.46 21.77
C GLN A 64 -0.46 6.74 20.87
N HIS A 65 -0.82 7.40 19.76
CA HIS A 65 -1.52 6.75 18.65
C HIS A 65 -0.71 5.55 18.11
N PRO A 66 -1.38 4.48 17.66
CA PRO A 66 -0.69 3.33 17.12
C PRO A 66 -0.01 3.67 15.79
N LEU A 67 1.08 2.96 15.47
CA LEU A 67 1.87 3.24 14.26
C LEU A 67 1.06 3.07 12.98
N TRP A 68 0.18 2.05 12.92
CA TRP A 68 -0.68 1.81 11.76
C TRP A 68 -1.58 3.01 11.45
N TYR A 69 -2.10 3.70 12.46
CA TYR A 69 -2.99 4.86 12.26
C TYR A 69 -2.24 5.99 11.56
N ARG A 70 -1.04 6.31 12.06
CA ARG A 70 -0.19 7.35 11.46
C ARG A 70 0.29 6.97 10.06
N ASN A 71 0.53 5.68 9.84
CA ASN A 71 0.90 5.15 8.53
C ASN A 71 -0.27 5.29 7.55
N LEU A 72 -1.48 4.91 7.98
CA LEU A 72 -2.69 4.89 7.14
C LEU A 72 -3.07 6.30 6.67
N LEU A 73 -3.00 7.29 7.56
CA LEU A 73 -3.28 8.67 7.18
C LEU A 73 -2.23 9.24 6.23
N ALA A 74 -0.95 8.91 6.42
CA ALA A 74 0.11 9.35 5.52
C ALA A 74 0.05 8.67 4.16
N ALA A 75 -0.33 7.39 4.12
CA ALA A 75 -0.44 6.60 2.90
C ALA A 75 -1.73 6.91 2.11
N GLY A 76 -2.78 7.40 2.77
CA GLY A 76 -4.08 7.70 2.16
C GLY A 76 -4.85 6.46 1.69
N GLY A 77 -4.39 5.25 2.04
CA GLY A 77 -4.92 3.99 1.54
C GLY A 77 -4.17 2.78 2.07
N GLY A 78 -4.74 1.60 1.88
CA GLY A 78 -4.13 0.31 2.22
C GLY A 78 -5.02 -0.86 1.82
N THR A 79 -4.72 -2.03 2.36
CA THR A 79 -5.46 -3.26 2.09
C THR A 79 -6.00 -3.84 3.37
N ALA A 80 -7.31 -4.07 3.42
CA ALA A 80 -7.99 -4.76 4.51
C ALA A 80 -8.29 -6.20 4.08
N GLU A 81 -7.71 -7.17 4.77
CA GLU A 81 -7.98 -8.59 4.61
C GLU A 81 -9.04 -9.02 5.63
N LEU A 82 -10.19 -9.49 5.14
CA LEU A 82 -11.37 -9.85 5.94
C LEU A 82 -11.79 -11.32 5.68
N PRO A 83 -12.53 -11.97 6.59
CA PRO A 83 -13.17 -13.25 6.29
C PRO A 83 -14.11 -13.13 5.08
N ASP A 84 -14.11 -14.12 4.18
CA ASP A 84 -14.95 -14.10 2.97
C ASP A 84 -16.33 -14.76 3.15
N GLY A 85 -16.60 -15.33 4.32
CA GLY A 85 -17.81 -16.08 4.63
C GLY A 85 -17.86 -17.50 4.04
N ALA A 86 -16.90 -17.88 3.19
CA ALA A 86 -16.76 -19.19 2.55
C ALA A 86 -15.64 -20.05 3.17
N GLY A 87 -15.11 -19.63 4.33
CA GLY A 87 -14.02 -20.32 5.02
C GLY A 87 -12.63 -19.88 4.55
N GLY A 88 -12.54 -18.78 3.80
CA GLY A 88 -11.30 -18.14 3.38
C GLY A 88 -11.20 -16.69 3.84
N THR A 89 -10.22 -15.97 3.28
CA THR A 89 -10.03 -14.53 3.49
C THR A 89 -9.99 -13.82 2.15
N VAL A 90 -10.37 -12.55 2.18
CA VAL A 90 -10.41 -11.72 1.00
C VAL A 90 -9.85 -10.33 1.28
N ALA A 91 -8.96 -9.88 0.40
CA ALA A 91 -8.35 -8.56 0.47
C ALA A 91 -9.21 -7.51 -0.26
N HIS A 92 -9.34 -6.34 0.35
CA HIS A 92 -10.02 -5.18 -0.22
C HIS A 92 -9.11 -3.97 -0.16
N SER A 93 -8.99 -3.24 -1.27
CA SER A 93 -8.37 -1.91 -1.23
C SER A 93 -9.30 -0.96 -0.54
N VAL A 94 -8.76 -0.18 0.39
CA VAL A 94 -9.56 0.70 1.23
C VAL A 94 -9.05 2.13 1.19
N ARG A 95 -9.99 3.06 1.15
CA ARG A 95 -9.74 4.48 1.40
C ARG A 95 -10.12 4.81 2.84
N PRO A 96 -9.19 5.30 3.66
CA PRO A 96 -9.47 5.70 5.03
C PRO A 96 -10.16 7.07 5.09
N VAL A 97 -11.10 7.21 6.02
CA VAL A 97 -11.69 8.48 6.44
C VAL A 97 -11.66 8.51 7.96
N GLU A 98 -10.96 9.47 8.54
CA GLU A 98 -11.07 9.73 9.97
C GLU A 98 -12.43 10.37 10.25
N LEU A 99 -13.18 9.77 11.18
CA LEU A 99 -14.53 10.24 11.50
C LEU A 99 -14.46 11.60 12.18
N ASP A 100 -15.45 12.45 11.90
CA ASP A 100 -15.62 13.70 12.64
C ASP A 100 -15.90 13.42 14.13
N PRO A 101 -15.68 14.40 15.03
CA PRO A 101 -15.79 14.19 16.47
C PRO A 101 -17.13 13.61 16.95
N ASP A 102 -18.24 14.03 16.35
CA ASP A 102 -19.58 13.63 16.79
C ASP A 102 -19.88 12.21 16.34
N GLU A 103 -19.58 11.89 15.08
CA GLU A 103 -19.72 10.53 14.57
C GLU A 103 -18.77 9.57 15.30
N ARG A 104 -17.51 9.97 15.47
CA ARG A 104 -16.52 9.21 16.24
C ARG A 104 -17.02 8.90 17.66
N ALA A 105 -17.59 9.87 18.37
CA ALA A 105 -18.10 9.67 19.72
C ALA A 105 -19.24 8.63 19.75
N ARG A 106 -20.22 8.75 18.85
CA ARG A 106 -21.33 7.78 18.72
C ARG A 106 -20.81 6.37 18.43
N GLN A 107 -19.95 6.26 17.43
CA GLN A 107 -19.43 4.96 16.96
C GLN A 107 -18.50 4.32 18.00
N TYR A 108 -17.73 5.11 18.76
CA TYR A 108 -16.90 4.59 19.85
C TYR A 108 -17.75 4.11 21.04
N ALA A 109 -18.78 4.87 21.43
CA ALA A 109 -19.69 4.47 22.49
C ALA A 109 -20.39 3.14 22.18
N GLU A 110 -20.82 2.94 20.93
CA GLU A 110 -21.37 1.66 20.48
C GLU A 110 -20.34 0.52 20.56
N GLN A 111 -19.07 0.79 20.24
CA GLN A 111 -18.02 -0.22 20.38
C GLN A 111 -17.82 -0.62 21.83
N ALA A 112 -17.77 0.35 22.73
CA ALA A 112 -17.59 0.12 24.16
C ALA A 112 -18.76 -0.65 24.78
N ARG A 113 -19.99 -0.48 24.28
CA ARG A 113 -21.14 -1.29 24.71
C ARG A 113 -20.99 -2.76 24.32
N ARG A 114 -20.46 -3.04 23.12
CA ARG A 114 -20.28 -4.41 22.61
C ARG A 114 -19.06 -5.10 23.19
N VAL A 115 -17.97 -4.35 23.36
CA VAL A 115 -16.68 -4.84 23.82
C VAL A 115 -16.21 -3.96 24.99
N PRO A 116 -16.55 -4.33 26.25
CA PRO A 116 -16.30 -3.50 27.43
C PRO A 116 -14.86 -3.01 27.61
N ALA A 117 -13.86 -3.77 27.13
CA ALA A 117 -12.46 -3.35 27.14
C ALA A 117 -12.19 -2.01 26.45
N PHE A 118 -13.03 -1.60 25.48
CA PHE A 118 -12.92 -0.29 24.84
C PHE A 118 -13.29 0.88 25.76
N ALA A 119 -14.15 0.68 26.76
CA ALA A 119 -14.37 1.67 27.80
C ALA A 119 -13.09 1.87 28.61
N GLU A 120 -12.47 0.77 29.05
CA GLU A 120 -11.20 0.82 29.80
C GLU A 120 -10.04 1.44 29.01
N TYR A 121 -10.03 1.31 27.67
CA TYR A 121 -9.05 1.97 26.84
C TYR A 121 -9.26 3.48 26.79
N ALA A 122 -10.52 3.93 26.71
CA ALA A 122 -10.83 5.35 26.73
C ALA A 122 -10.50 5.99 28.08
N ASP A 123 -10.80 5.30 29.19
CA ASP A 123 -10.51 5.78 30.55
C ASP A 123 -9.00 5.93 30.81
N ARG A 124 -8.19 5.06 30.20
CA ARG A 124 -6.72 5.12 30.28
C ARG A 124 -6.07 6.14 29.35
N ALA A 125 -6.77 6.55 28.30
CA ALA A 125 -6.18 7.39 27.26
C ALA A 125 -6.42 8.88 27.54
N ASP A 126 -5.34 9.64 27.71
CA ASP A 126 -5.39 11.11 27.77
C ASP A 126 -5.63 11.78 26.39
N ARG A 127 -6.24 11.04 25.46
CA ARG A 127 -6.50 11.48 24.08
C ARG A 127 -7.82 10.90 23.58
N ALA A 128 -8.45 11.62 22.66
CA ALA A 128 -9.50 11.03 21.86
C ALA A 128 -8.95 9.82 21.07
N ILE A 129 -9.52 8.64 21.31
CA ILE A 129 -9.16 7.45 20.52
C ILE A 129 -9.79 7.61 19.13
N PRO A 130 -8.99 7.70 18.05
CA PRO A 130 -9.51 7.92 16.71
C PRO A 130 -10.28 6.69 16.22
N VAL A 131 -11.30 6.94 15.42
CA VAL A 131 -12.06 5.91 14.70
C VAL A 131 -11.90 6.22 13.23
N ILE A 132 -11.45 5.22 12.47
CA ILE A 132 -11.25 5.34 11.02
C ILE A 132 -12.29 4.48 10.33
N ALA A 133 -13.05 5.08 9.42
CA ALA A 133 -13.83 4.37 8.43
C ALA A 133 -12.95 3.95 7.26
N LEU A 134 -12.81 2.65 7.05
CA LEU A 134 -12.23 2.07 5.84
C LEU A 134 -13.36 1.85 4.84
N HIS A 135 -13.36 2.65 3.77
CA HIS A 135 -14.27 2.49 2.65
C HIS A 135 -13.64 1.53 1.64
N PRO A 136 -14.21 0.34 1.42
CA PRO A 136 -13.80 -0.50 0.30
C PRO A 136 -13.91 0.30 -1.00
N LEU A 137 -12.88 0.25 -1.82
CA LEU A 137 -12.93 0.81 -3.15
C LEU A 137 -13.75 -0.13 -4.02
N ASP A 138 -14.96 0.30 -4.35
CA ASP A 138 -15.80 -0.36 -5.33
C ASP A 138 -15.44 0.16 -6.72
N LEU A 139 -14.64 -0.62 -7.45
CA LEU A 139 -14.26 -0.32 -8.83
C LEU A 139 -15.36 -0.70 -9.84
N SER A 140 -16.50 -1.25 -9.38
CA SER A 140 -17.55 -1.84 -10.21
C SER A 140 -18.69 -0.88 -10.60
N GLY A 141 -18.87 0.22 -9.85
CA GLY A 141 -20.08 1.03 -9.90
C GLY A 141 -20.05 2.25 -10.84
N ASP A 142 -18.89 2.67 -11.33
CA ASP A 142 -18.73 3.82 -12.23
C ASP A 142 -18.05 3.39 -13.54
N PRO A 143 -18.75 3.38 -14.69
CA PRO A 143 -18.18 2.94 -15.96
C PRO A 143 -17.08 3.86 -16.50
N ALA A 144 -16.96 5.11 -16.02
CA ALA A 144 -15.87 6.02 -16.37
C ALA A 144 -14.61 5.80 -15.52
N LEU A 145 -14.77 5.19 -14.34
CA LEU A 145 -13.70 4.95 -13.39
C LEU A 145 -12.62 3.98 -13.93
N PRO A 146 -12.95 2.86 -14.62
CA PRO A 146 -11.94 2.01 -15.26
C PRO A 146 -11.06 2.76 -16.25
N ALA A 147 -11.65 3.59 -17.12
CA ALA A 147 -10.89 4.36 -18.12
C ALA A 147 -10.00 5.42 -17.46
N ALA A 148 -10.50 6.11 -16.43
CA ALA A 148 -9.72 7.08 -15.66
C ALA A 148 -8.58 6.41 -14.88
N ILE A 149 -8.79 5.21 -14.33
CA ILE A 149 -7.76 4.40 -13.67
C ILE A 149 -6.70 3.98 -14.67
N VAL A 150 -7.08 3.45 -15.83
CA VAL A 150 -6.15 3.06 -16.90
C VAL A 150 -5.29 4.25 -17.34
N ALA A 151 -5.91 5.42 -17.57
CA ALA A 151 -5.19 6.63 -17.96
C ALA A 151 -4.22 7.09 -16.85
N GLY A 152 -4.67 7.10 -15.60
CA GLY A 152 -3.84 7.46 -14.45
C GLY A 152 -2.66 6.49 -14.26
N LEU A 153 -2.89 5.20 -14.49
CA LEU A 153 -1.87 4.16 -14.41
C LEU A 153 -0.81 4.30 -15.49
N ARG A 154 -1.19 4.60 -16.74
CA ARG A 154 -0.23 4.90 -17.82
C ARG A 154 0.63 6.12 -17.50
N LEU A 155 0.01 7.19 -17.00
CA LEU A 155 0.74 8.37 -16.53
C LEU A 155 1.73 8.01 -15.41
N HIS A 156 1.34 7.10 -14.52
CA HIS A 156 2.22 6.60 -13.48
C HIS A 156 3.39 5.80 -14.05
N HIS A 157 3.15 4.87 -14.98
CA HIS A 157 4.22 4.14 -15.66
C HIS A 157 5.19 5.07 -16.37
N GLU A 158 4.70 6.03 -17.15
CA GLU A 158 5.54 7.03 -17.82
C GLU A 158 6.39 7.84 -16.82
N ASP A 159 5.82 8.19 -15.67
CA ASP A 159 6.57 8.86 -14.61
C ASP A 159 7.65 7.96 -14.01
N LEU A 160 7.33 6.71 -13.68
CA LEU A 160 8.29 5.73 -13.15
C LEU A 160 9.42 5.46 -14.16
N ARG A 161 9.10 5.30 -15.45
CA ARG A 161 10.09 5.16 -16.53
C ARG A 161 11.03 6.36 -16.60
N ARG A 162 10.49 7.58 -16.54
CA ARG A 162 11.31 8.81 -16.49
C ARG A 162 12.22 8.84 -15.26
N GLN A 163 11.71 8.44 -14.10
CA GLN A 163 12.51 8.40 -12.87
C GLN A 163 13.67 7.38 -12.97
N LEU A 164 13.41 6.18 -13.49
CA LEU A 164 14.44 5.16 -13.72
C LEU A 164 15.51 5.62 -14.72
N ALA A 165 15.09 6.29 -15.81
CA ALA A 165 16.02 6.85 -16.79
C ALA A 165 16.93 7.94 -16.19
N ASP A 166 16.39 8.85 -15.37
CA ASP A 166 17.18 9.87 -14.66
C ASP A 166 18.19 9.24 -13.69
N LEU A 167 17.79 8.21 -12.94
CA LEU A 167 18.69 7.48 -12.03
C LEU A 167 19.84 6.81 -12.79
N ARG A 168 19.55 6.17 -13.92
CA ARG A 168 20.58 5.56 -14.79
C ARG A 168 21.56 6.61 -15.31
N ALA A 169 21.05 7.70 -15.89
CA ALA A 169 21.88 8.77 -16.45
C ALA A 169 22.84 9.37 -15.40
N ARG A 170 22.37 9.53 -14.16
CA ARG A 170 23.20 10.02 -13.05
C ARG A 170 24.28 9.01 -12.63
N LEU A 171 23.97 7.72 -12.60
CA LEU A 171 24.97 6.67 -12.34
C LEU A 171 26.03 6.59 -13.43
N ASP A 172 25.64 6.87 -14.68
CA ASP A 172 26.53 6.90 -15.84
C ASP A 172 27.37 8.20 -15.91
N GLY A 173 27.20 9.14 -14.95
CA GLY A 173 27.96 10.38 -14.86
C GLY A 173 27.48 11.52 -15.77
N ALA A 174 26.27 11.41 -16.34
CA ALA A 174 25.72 12.44 -17.22
C ALA A 174 25.21 13.67 -16.43
N ALA A 175 25.43 14.88 -16.97
CA ALA A 175 24.84 16.09 -16.43
C ALA A 175 23.32 16.12 -16.70
N VAL A 176 22.53 16.35 -15.65
CA VAL A 176 21.06 16.41 -15.75
C VAL A 176 20.65 17.77 -16.34
N PRO A 177 19.79 17.81 -17.38
CA PRO A 177 19.35 19.07 -17.96
C PRO A 177 18.53 19.92 -16.96
N PRO A 178 18.63 21.26 -17.02
CA PRO A 178 17.86 22.14 -16.13
C PRO A 178 16.35 21.94 -16.36
N GLY A 179 15.58 21.64 -15.30
CA GLY A 179 14.13 21.47 -15.36
C GLY A 179 13.61 20.05 -15.08
N ALA A 180 14.49 19.05 -14.91
CA ALA A 180 14.12 17.70 -14.43
C ALA A 180 13.89 17.63 -12.90
N ASP A 181 13.51 18.75 -12.28
CA ASP A 181 13.34 18.87 -10.84
C ASP A 181 11.92 18.42 -10.45
N PHE A 182 11.81 17.27 -9.81
CA PHE A 182 10.54 16.59 -9.43
C PHE A 182 9.73 17.33 -8.34
N ARG A 183 10.01 18.61 -8.09
CA ARG A 183 9.46 19.40 -6.97
C ARG A 183 7.94 19.60 -7.04
N THR A 184 7.26 19.21 -8.12
CA THR A 184 5.89 19.66 -8.42
C THR A 184 4.88 18.59 -8.82
N ALA A 185 5.17 17.28 -8.74
CA ALA A 185 4.20 16.24 -9.13
C ALA A 185 4.08 15.10 -8.10
N GLY A 186 3.27 15.29 -7.05
CA GLY A 186 2.87 14.28 -6.07
C GLY A 186 3.09 14.69 -4.60
N PRO A 187 2.25 14.25 -3.64
CA PRO A 187 2.04 14.95 -2.35
C PRO A 187 3.15 14.76 -1.29
N VAL A 188 4.31 14.21 -1.63
CA VAL A 188 5.40 14.02 -0.66
C VAL A 188 6.36 15.21 -0.74
N ALA A 189 5.97 16.29 -0.07
CA ALA A 189 6.79 17.49 0.05
C ALA A 189 7.95 17.28 1.04
N GLY A 190 9.18 17.57 0.60
CA GLY A 190 10.25 18.01 1.50
C GLY A 190 11.59 17.36 1.29
N LEU A 191 12.35 17.76 0.26
CA LEU A 191 13.82 17.77 0.28
C LEU A 191 14.34 18.95 -0.57
N GLY A 192 15.32 19.69 -0.03
CA GLY A 192 15.90 20.91 -0.60
C GLY A 192 16.94 20.67 -1.70
N PRO A 193 17.68 21.72 -2.14
CA PRO A 193 18.50 21.71 -3.34
C PRO A 193 19.73 20.79 -3.27
N VAL A 194 20.12 20.29 -4.44
CA VAL A 194 21.15 19.25 -4.67
C VAL A 194 22.49 19.88 -5.05
N ALA A 195 23.47 19.84 -4.15
CA ALA A 195 24.89 20.02 -4.44
C ALA A 195 25.77 19.41 -3.32
N GLY A 196 26.77 18.59 -3.65
CA GLY A 196 27.82 18.17 -2.70
C GLY A 196 28.17 16.66 -2.69
N PRO A 197 29.19 16.27 -1.89
CA PRO A 197 29.94 14.99 -1.94
C PRO A 197 29.18 13.73 -1.49
N ASP A 198 27.86 13.71 -1.63
CA ASP A 198 26.99 12.66 -1.10
C ASP A 198 25.99 12.11 -2.12
N LEU A 199 26.45 11.92 -3.37
CA LEU A 199 25.63 11.34 -4.44
C LEU A 199 25.08 9.96 -4.04
N ALA A 200 25.85 9.15 -3.31
CA ALA A 200 25.45 7.83 -2.87
C ALA A 200 24.30 7.85 -1.83
N ALA A 201 24.34 8.70 -0.80
CA ALA A 201 23.22 8.77 0.14
C ALA A 201 21.98 9.46 -0.48
N GLN A 202 22.18 10.37 -1.43
CA GLN A 202 21.09 11.01 -2.16
C GLN A 202 20.39 10.03 -3.12
N LEU A 203 21.16 9.21 -3.85
CA LEU A 203 20.61 8.10 -4.64
C LEU A 203 19.90 7.11 -3.74
N ARG A 204 20.48 6.73 -2.58
CA ARG A 204 19.82 5.86 -1.61
C ARG A 204 18.48 6.45 -1.14
N ALA A 205 18.43 7.72 -0.76
CA ALA A 205 17.19 8.36 -0.32
C ALA A 205 16.10 8.37 -1.42
N ARG A 206 16.49 8.65 -2.67
CA ARG A 206 15.57 8.72 -3.81
C ARG A 206 15.10 7.35 -4.26
N CYS A 207 16.01 6.39 -4.39
CA CYS A 207 15.68 5.01 -4.70
C CYS A 207 14.77 4.41 -3.64
N LEU A 208 15.00 4.68 -2.35
CA LEU A 208 14.09 4.25 -1.28
C LEU A 208 12.71 4.90 -1.43
N SER A 209 12.63 6.20 -1.71
CA SER A 209 11.34 6.86 -1.94
C SER A 209 10.56 6.27 -3.12
N PHE A 210 11.24 5.95 -4.22
CA PHE A 210 10.68 5.24 -5.37
C PHE A 210 10.25 3.82 -4.99
N CYS A 211 11.14 3.11 -4.30
CA CYS A 211 10.95 1.91 -3.49
C CYS A 211 9.56 1.83 -2.89
N HIS A 212 9.34 2.81 -2.02
CA HIS A 212 8.16 2.95 -1.19
C HIS A 212 6.91 3.29 -2.00
N GLY A 213 7.05 4.06 -3.08
CA GLY A 213 5.94 4.38 -4.00
C GLY A 213 5.43 3.12 -4.72
N LEU A 214 6.34 2.30 -5.24
CA LEU A 214 6.01 1.02 -5.88
C LEU A 214 5.38 0.03 -4.90
N ASP A 215 5.95 -0.14 -3.71
CA ASP A 215 5.35 -0.99 -2.67
C ASP A 215 3.90 -0.57 -2.36
N MET A 216 3.63 0.74 -2.28
CA MET A 216 2.28 1.26 -2.05
C MET A 216 1.31 0.99 -3.20
N HIS A 217 1.81 1.09 -4.43
CA HIS A 217 1.06 0.77 -5.63
C HIS A 217 0.68 -0.73 -5.63
N HIS A 218 1.63 -1.64 -5.38
CA HIS A 218 1.35 -3.07 -5.29
C HIS A 218 0.36 -3.44 -4.18
N ILE A 219 0.48 -2.84 -2.99
CA ILE A 219 -0.47 -3.07 -1.89
C ILE A 219 -1.89 -2.68 -2.32
N ARG A 220 -2.04 -1.47 -2.88
CA ARG A 220 -3.34 -0.95 -3.34
C ARG A 220 -3.93 -1.75 -4.50
N GLU A 221 -3.12 -2.37 -5.32
CA GLU A 221 -3.60 -3.13 -6.46
C GLU A 221 -4.01 -4.53 -6.08
N GLU A 222 -3.34 -5.16 -5.11
CA GLU A 222 -3.69 -6.49 -4.66
C GLU A 222 -5.15 -6.57 -4.14
N GLY A 223 -5.56 -5.55 -3.38
CA GLY A 223 -6.95 -5.44 -2.94
C GLY A 223 -7.92 -5.08 -4.07
N ALA A 224 -7.48 -4.31 -5.07
CA ALA A 224 -8.30 -3.90 -6.21
C ALA A 224 -8.54 -5.08 -7.16
N PHE A 225 -7.50 -5.85 -7.46
CA PHE A 225 -7.57 -7.08 -8.25
C PHE A 225 -8.50 -8.11 -7.61
N THR A 226 -8.51 -8.18 -6.28
CA THR A 226 -9.41 -9.08 -5.56
C THR A 226 -10.88 -8.65 -5.69
N ALA A 227 -11.17 -7.36 -5.66
CA ALA A 227 -12.52 -6.85 -5.97
C ALA A 227 -12.89 -7.11 -7.43
N PHE A 228 -11.98 -6.81 -8.36
CA PHE A 228 -12.20 -6.94 -9.80
C PHE A 228 -12.39 -8.39 -10.26
N GLN A 229 -11.60 -9.34 -9.74
CA GLN A 229 -11.70 -10.76 -10.07
C GLN A 229 -13.05 -11.37 -9.65
N ARG A 230 -13.65 -10.90 -8.56
CA ARG A 230 -15.00 -11.35 -8.14
C ARG A 230 -16.07 -10.95 -9.14
N GLN A 231 -15.93 -9.76 -9.73
CA GLN A 231 -16.88 -9.24 -10.71
C GLN A 231 -16.65 -9.80 -12.12
N TYR A 232 -15.39 -10.03 -12.50
CA TYR A 232 -15.02 -10.52 -13.81
C TYR A 232 -14.20 -11.82 -13.73
N PRO A 233 -14.82 -12.96 -13.35
CA PRO A 233 -14.11 -14.23 -13.17
C PRO A 233 -13.35 -14.69 -14.43
N GLN A 234 -13.83 -14.33 -15.62
CA GLN A 234 -13.19 -14.63 -16.91
C GLN A 234 -11.79 -13.99 -17.06
N LEU A 235 -11.51 -12.92 -16.32
CA LEU A 235 -10.19 -12.27 -16.31
C LEU A 235 -9.23 -12.92 -15.29
N GLY A 236 -9.67 -13.96 -14.58
CA GLY A 236 -8.88 -14.68 -13.59
C GLY A 236 -7.46 -15.06 -14.03
N PRO A 237 -7.25 -15.63 -15.23
CA PRO A 237 -5.90 -15.93 -15.73
C PRO A 237 -5.00 -14.69 -15.89
N ALA A 238 -5.55 -13.56 -16.35
CA ALA A 238 -4.81 -12.32 -16.51
C ALA A 238 -4.45 -11.70 -15.14
N ILE A 239 -5.40 -11.70 -14.20
CA ILE A 239 -5.17 -11.21 -12.83
C ILE A 239 -4.15 -12.09 -12.09
N ALA A 240 -4.22 -13.41 -12.26
CA ALA A 240 -3.24 -14.33 -11.68
C ALA A 240 -1.83 -14.07 -12.22
N ARG A 241 -1.70 -13.73 -13.51
CA ARG A 241 -0.43 -13.32 -14.10
C ARG A 241 0.06 -11.99 -13.52
N LEU A 242 -0.78 -10.95 -13.46
CA LEU A 242 -0.42 -9.67 -12.86
C LEU A 242 0.09 -9.82 -11.42
N ARG A 243 -0.59 -10.63 -10.60
CA ARG A 243 -0.11 -10.96 -9.24
C ARG A 243 1.27 -11.63 -9.21
N ALA A 244 1.56 -12.51 -10.18
CA ALA A 244 2.86 -13.15 -10.28
C ALA A 244 3.96 -12.16 -10.68
N ASP A 245 3.65 -11.26 -11.60
CA ASP A 245 4.56 -10.20 -12.02
C ASP A 245 4.82 -9.21 -10.85
N HIS A 246 3.79 -8.83 -10.08
CA HIS A 246 3.95 -8.00 -8.87
C HIS A 246 4.86 -8.64 -7.82
N ARG A 247 4.73 -9.96 -7.57
CA ARG A 247 5.67 -10.66 -6.69
C ARG A 247 7.11 -10.61 -7.21
N THR A 248 7.29 -10.76 -8.51
CA THR A 248 8.62 -10.67 -9.16
C THR A 248 9.23 -9.28 -8.97
N VAL A 249 8.44 -8.22 -9.15
CA VAL A 249 8.85 -6.84 -8.91
C VAL A 249 9.18 -6.63 -7.43
N ALA A 250 8.30 -7.04 -6.51
CA ALA A 250 8.52 -6.92 -5.07
C ALA A 250 9.82 -7.63 -4.62
N ASP A 251 10.10 -8.82 -5.14
CA ASP A 251 11.34 -9.55 -4.86
C ASP A 251 12.58 -8.81 -5.41
N ALA A 252 12.47 -8.19 -6.59
CA ALA A 252 13.55 -7.38 -7.16
C ALA A 252 13.82 -6.12 -6.31
N LEU A 253 12.77 -5.44 -5.86
CA LEU A 253 12.86 -4.30 -4.95
C LEU A 253 13.50 -4.68 -3.62
N ALA A 254 13.09 -5.80 -3.03
CA ALA A 254 13.67 -6.29 -1.77
C ALA A 254 15.16 -6.62 -1.89
N ARG A 255 15.58 -7.25 -2.99
CA ARG A 255 17.01 -7.50 -3.28
C ARG A 255 17.80 -6.20 -3.45
N PHE A 256 17.23 -5.23 -4.17
CA PHE A 256 17.85 -3.92 -4.37
C PHE A 256 18.02 -3.16 -3.05
N GLU A 257 16.99 -3.15 -2.20
CA GLU A 257 17.04 -2.54 -0.88
C GLU A 257 18.09 -3.22 0.03
N ALA A 258 18.15 -4.56 0.01
CA ALA A 258 19.17 -5.31 0.75
C ALA A 258 20.59 -4.94 0.28
N HIS A 259 20.81 -4.81 -1.03
CA HIS A 259 22.09 -4.38 -1.59
C HIS A 259 22.46 -2.98 -1.11
N LEU A 260 21.51 -2.04 -1.16
CA LEU A 260 21.67 -0.68 -0.64
C LEU A 260 21.99 -0.63 0.86
N ALA A 261 21.65 -1.64 1.65
CA ALA A 261 21.97 -1.68 3.07
C ALA A 261 23.43 -2.13 3.38
N THR A 262 24.17 -2.59 2.38
CA THR A 262 25.55 -3.09 2.56
C THR A 262 26.61 -1.99 2.37
N PRO A 263 27.82 -2.13 2.96
CA PRO A 263 28.97 -1.26 2.67
C PRO A 263 29.43 -1.34 1.19
N ALA A 264 29.10 -2.44 0.51
CA ALA A 264 29.37 -2.65 -0.92
C ALA A 264 28.47 -1.80 -1.84
N ALA A 265 27.43 -1.14 -1.31
CA ALA A 265 26.64 -0.13 -2.04
C ALA A 265 27.46 1.09 -2.49
N ALA A 266 28.74 1.17 -2.09
CA ALA A 266 29.69 2.18 -2.55
C ALA A 266 30.26 1.90 -3.96
N ASP A 267 30.02 0.73 -4.57
CA ASP A 267 30.41 0.44 -5.96
C ASP A 267 29.30 0.87 -6.95
N PRO A 268 29.52 1.94 -7.74
CA PRO A 268 28.53 2.42 -8.71
C PRO A 268 28.20 1.39 -9.80
N ALA A 269 29.13 0.51 -10.17
CA ALA A 269 28.92 -0.47 -11.23
C ALA A 269 28.00 -1.61 -10.80
N ALA A 270 28.16 -2.09 -9.56
CA ALA A 270 27.24 -3.05 -8.95
C ALA A 270 25.83 -2.46 -8.82
N LEU A 271 25.72 -1.21 -8.34
CA LEU A 271 24.43 -0.51 -8.21
C LEU A 271 23.74 -0.31 -9.56
N ARG A 272 24.51 0.05 -10.60
CA ARG A 272 24.03 0.20 -11.98
C ARG A 272 23.47 -1.11 -12.54
N THR A 273 24.15 -2.23 -12.26
CA THR A 273 23.73 -3.57 -12.69
C THR A 273 22.41 -3.99 -12.04
N GLU A 274 22.26 -3.77 -10.73
CA GLU A 274 21.00 -4.09 -10.05
C GLU A 274 19.85 -3.17 -10.50
N LEU A 275 20.12 -1.88 -10.75
CA LEU A 275 19.14 -0.96 -11.30
C LEU A 275 18.67 -1.39 -12.70
N ASP A 276 19.56 -1.95 -13.53
CA ASP A 276 19.17 -2.50 -14.84
C ASP A 276 18.22 -3.67 -14.72
N ARG A 277 18.53 -4.65 -13.86
CA ARG A 277 17.66 -5.81 -13.64
C ARG A 277 16.29 -5.38 -13.12
N LEU A 278 16.26 -4.45 -12.17
CA LEU A 278 15.01 -3.90 -11.66
C LEU A 278 14.20 -3.24 -12.77
N THR A 279 14.85 -2.40 -13.58
CA THR A 279 14.16 -1.68 -14.64
C THR A 279 13.66 -2.61 -15.74
N GLU A 280 14.44 -3.63 -16.13
CA GLU A 280 14.00 -4.64 -17.10
C GLU A 280 12.76 -5.39 -16.60
N GLY A 281 12.73 -5.78 -15.33
CA GLY A 281 11.56 -6.42 -14.71
C GLY A 281 10.34 -5.50 -14.68
N LEU A 282 10.52 -4.22 -14.31
CA LEU A 282 9.46 -3.22 -14.28
C LEU A 282 8.92 -2.92 -15.68
N GLU A 283 9.77 -2.78 -16.69
CA GLU A 283 9.36 -2.52 -18.07
C GLU A 283 8.55 -3.69 -18.65
N ALA A 284 8.99 -4.93 -18.41
CA ALA A 284 8.25 -6.11 -18.81
C ALA A 284 6.86 -6.17 -18.15
N HIS A 285 6.79 -5.79 -16.87
CA HIS A 285 5.54 -5.71 -16.13
C HIS A 285 4.61 -4.61 -16.68
N PHE A 286 5.10 -3.39 -16.85
CA PHE A 286 4.33 -2.27 -17.39
C PHE A 286 3.82 -2.55 -18.82
N ALA A 287 4.66 -3.16 -19.67
CA ALA A 287 4.29 -3.50 -21.03
C ALA A 287 3.14 -4.52 -21.07
N TYR A 288 3.22 -5.57 -20.24
CA TYR A 288 2.15 -6.55 -20.13
C TYR A 288 0.85 -5.90 -19.64
N GLU A 289 0.93 -5.06 -18.62
CA GLU A 289 -0.25 -4.40 -18.07
C GLU A 289 -0.88 -3.45 -19.09
N GLU A 290 -0.10 -2.59 -19.74
CA GLU A 290 -0.59 -1.67 -20.77
C GLU A 290 -1.25 -2.39 -21.95
N GLU A 291 -0.68 -3.51 -22.43
CA GLU A 291 -1.26 -4.35 -23.48
C GLU A 291 -2.64 -4.88 -23.06
N ARG A 292 -2.77 -5.34 -21.81
CA ARG A 292 -4.02 -5.92 -21.29
C ARG A 292 -5.07 -4.86 -20.96
N LEU A 293 -4.65 -3.70 -20.46
CA LEU A 293 -5.56 -2.59 -20.19
C LEU A 293 -6.15 -2.04 -21.48
N LEU A 294 -5.39 -1.98 -22.58
CA LEU A 294 -5.92 -1.61 -23.90
C LEU A 294 -7.01 -2.57 -24.39
N ALA A 295 -6.87 -3.87 -24.11
CA ALA A 295 -7.86 -4.87 -24.48
C ALA A 295 -9.17 -4.75 -23.68
N VAL A 296 -9.13 -4.25 -22.44
CA VAL A 296 -10.30 -4.06 -21.57
C VAL A 296 -10.94 -2.67 -21.72
N SER A 297 -10.16 -1.67 -22.16
CA SER A 297 -10.62 -0.29 -22.38
C SER A 297 -11.29 -0.08 -23.74
N ALA A 298 -11.18 -1.05 -24.65
CA ALA A 298 -11.92 -1.02 -25.91
C ALA A 298 -13.43 -1.12 -25.60
N PRO A 299 -14.28 -0.25 -26.17
CA PRO A 299 -15.72 -0.34 -25.96
C PRO A 299 -16.17 -1.76 -26.34
N HIS A 300 -16.83 -2.44 -25.41
CA HIS A 300 -17.51 -3.69 -25.72
C HIS A 300 -18.51 -3.40 -26.84
N PRO A 301 -18.47 -4.11 -27.98
CA PRO A 301 -19.56 -4.03 -28.93
C PRO A 301 -20.85 -4.43 -28.18
N GLU A 302 -21.84 -3.55 -28.25
CA GLU A 302 -23.09 -3.62 -27.49
C GLU A 302 -23.68 -5.04 -27.47
N ARG A 303 -24.06 -5.50 -26.28
CA ARG A 303 -24.86 -6.72 -26.05
C ARG A 303 -26.16 -6.35 -25.36
#